data_AF-A0A7X9HU37-F1
#
_entry.id   AF-A0A7X9HU37-F1
#
_cell.length_a   1.000
_cell.length_b   1.000
_cell.length_c   1.000
_cell.angle_alpha   90.00
_cell.angle_beta   90.00
_cell.angle_gamma   90.00
#
_symmetry.space_group_name_H-M   'P 1'
#
loop_
_entity.id
_entity.type
_entity.pdbx_description
1 polymer ?
#
loop_
_entity_poly.entity_id
_entity_poly.type
_entity_poly.pdbx_seq_one_letter_code
_entity_poly.pdbx_strand_id
1 'polypeptide(L)'
;MRPLLISEDDEIKLGNSFKAQILSDTREYPQYNGNQAVIRFVDSVGQYLASVQDERPNLPFTFTILDKDEINAFAIPGGHIFVYTGLLRNIESTSELAGVLAHEIAHITLYHGVN
;
A
#
# COMPACT_ATOMS: atom_id res chain seq x y z
N MET A 1 4.32 -17.06 19.32
CA MET A 1 3.56 -16.78 18.08
C MET A 1 2.15 -16.42 18.51
N ARG A 2 1.71 -15.19 18.29
CA ARG A 2 0.37 -14.72 18.69
C ARG A 2 -0.61 -15.23 17.62
N PRO A 3 -1.67 -15.98 17.96
CA PRO A 3 -2.56 -16.54 16.94
C PRO A 3 -3.30 -15.39 16.25
N LEU A 4 -3.20 -15.35 14.92
CA LEU A 4 -4.04 -14.49 14.08
C LEU A 4 -5.51 -14.85 14.30
N LEU A 5 -6.35 -13.83 14.51
CA LEU A 5 -7.78 -14.00 14.72
C LEU A 5 -8.53 -14.39 13.43
N ILE A 6 -7.90 -14.22 12.26
CA ILE A 6 -8.48 -14.50 10.94
C ILE A 6 -7.47 -15.22 10.03
N SER A 7 -7.96 -15.99 9.05
CA SER A 7 -7.12 -16.62 8.02
C SER A 7 -6.57 -15.58 7.03
N GLU A 8 -5.48 -15.89 6.31
CA GLU A 8 -4.94 -15.00 5.27
C GLU A 8 -5.96 -14.75 4.15
N ASP A 9 -6.71 -15.77 3.73
CA ASP A 9 -7.77 -15.61 2.72
C ASP A 9 -8.87 -14.66 3.20
N ASP A 10 -9.24 -14.72 4.47
CA ASP A 10 -10.27 -13.83 5.02
C ASP A 10 -9.73 -12.41 5.22
N GLU A 11 -8.44 -12.27 5.58
CA GLU A 11 -7.76 -10.96 5.59
C GLU A 11 -7.74 -10.33 4.19
N ILE A 12 -7.44 -11.11 3.14
CA ILE A 12 -7.46 -10.64 1.75
C ILE A 12 -8.87 -10.21 1.34
N LYS A 13 -9.91 -10.98 1.68
CA LYS A 13 -11.31 -10.60 1.38
C LYS A 13 -11.73 -9.33 2.12
N LEU A 14 -11.33 -9.19 3.38
CA LEU A 14 -11.58 -7.99 4.18
C LEU A 14 -10.87 -6.77 3.58
N GLY A 15 -9.58 -6.93 3.24
CA GLY A 15 -8.75 -5.93 2.58
C GLY A 15 -9.36 -5.43 1.27
N ASN A 16 -9.81 -6.35 0.41
CA ASN A 16 -10.49 -6.02 -0.84
C ASN A 16 -11.79 -5.24 -0.62
N SER A 17 -12.54 -5.57 0.44
CA SER A 17 -13.78 -4.87 0.79
C SER A 17 -13.49 -3.45 1.29
N PHE A 18 -12.47 -3.26 2.13
CA PHE A 18 -12.01 -1.94 2.56
C PHE A 18 -11.45 -1.11 1.41
N LYS A 19 -10.65 -1.71 0.53
CA LYS A 19 -10.18 -1.05 -0.70
C LYS A 19 -11.36 -0.55 -1.53
N ALA A 20 -12.38 -1.38 -1.76
CA ALA A 20 -13.57 -0.97 -2.50
C ALA A 20 -14.31 0.19 -1.82
N GLN A 21 -14.42 0.16 -0.49
CA GLN A 21 -15.04 1.23 0.29
C GLN A 21 -14.24 2.54 0.19
N ILE A 22 -12.93 2.51 0.41
CA ILE A 22 -12.02 3.66 0.27
C ILE A 22 -12.15 4.27 -1.12
N LEU A 23 -12.05 3.42 -2.16
CA LEU A 23 -12.09 3.89 -3.55
C LEU A 23 -13.48 4.34 -4.01
N SER A 24 -14.54 4.03 -3.26
CA SER A 24 -15.89 4.54 -3.52
C SER A 24 -16.08 5.99 -3.05
N ASP A 25 -15.33 6.42 -2.03
CA ASP A 25 -15.31 7.81 -1.57
C ASP A 25 -14.25 8.60 -2.35
N THR A 26 -14.60 8.95 -3.59
CA THR A 26 -13.71 9.69 -4.49
C THR A 26 -13.43 11.11 -4.04
N ARG A 27 -14.18 11.63 -3.06
CA ARG A 27 -13.94 12.96 -2.49
C ARG A 27 -12.81 12.89 -1.46
N GLU A 28 -12.81 11.86 -0.61
CA GLU A 28 -11.75 11.69 0.39
C GLU A 28 -10.49 11.02 -0.19
N TYR A 29 -10.68 10.07 -1.11
CA TYR A 29 -9.62 9.28 -1.72
C TYR A 29 -9.67 9.33 -3.26
N PRO A 30 -9.49 10.52 -3.88
CA PRO A 30 -9.45 10.62 -5.33
C PRO A 30 -8.27 9.81 -5.88
N GLN A 31 -8.51 8.90 -6.82
CA GLN A 31 -7.42 8.15 -7.44
C GLN A 31 -6.63 9.02 -8.43
N TYR A 32 -5.31 8.98 -8.33
CA TYR A 32 -4.44 9.66 -9.27
C TYR A 32 -4.42 8.92 -10.62
N ASN A 33 -4.93 9.58 -11.67
CA ASN A 33 -4.99 9.06 -13.03
C ASN A 33 -4.12 9.84 -14.03
N GLY A 34 -3.12 10.56 -13.52
CA GLY A 34 -2.27 11.44 -14.32
C GLY A 34 -1.18 10.71 -15.10
N ASN A 35 0.09 10.98 -14.77
CA ASN A 35 1.22 10.43 -15.49
C ASN A 35 1.38 8.92 -15.23
N GLN A 36 1.13 8.12 -16.25
CA GLN A 36 1.25 6.67 -16.21
C GLN A 36 2.67 6.18 -15.89
N ALA A 37 3.71 6.96 -16.19
CA ALA A 37 5.07 6.62 -15.80
C ALA A 37 5.27 6.69 -14.27
N VAL A 38 4.62 7.65 -13.59
CA VAL A 38 4.66 7.77 -12.13
C VAL A 38 3.96 6.57 -11.49
N ILE A 39 2.78 6.20 -11.99
CA ILE A 39 2.02 5.03 -11.51
C ILE A 39 2.87 3.75 -11.65
N ARG A 40 3.44 3.52 -12.83
CA ARG A 40 4.31 2.35 -13.06
C ARG A 40 5.58 2.38 -12.22
N PHE A 41 6.15 3.56 -11.99
CA PHE A 41 7.36 3.69 -11.17
C PHE A 41 7.09 3.30 -9.72
N VAL A 42 6.04 3.85 -9.09
CA VAL A 42 5.65 3.49 -7.72
C VAL A 42 5.33 2.00 -7.62
N ASP A 43 4.55 1.46 -8.56
CA ASP A 43 4.26 0.03 -8.60
C ASP A 43 5.55 -0.80 -8.74
N SER A 44 6.46 -0.46 -9.65
CA SER A 44 7.71 -1.22 -9.84
C SER A 44 8.60 -1.26 -8.59
N VAL A 45 8.72 -0.13 -7.87
CA VAL A 45 9.49 -0.08 -6.62
C VAL A 45 8.80 -0.91 -5.55
N GLY A 46 7.48 -0.74 -5.40
CA GLY A 46 6.69 -1.49 -4.44
C GLY A 46 6.72 -3.00 -4.67
N GLN A 47 6.53 -3.44 -5.92
CA GLN A 47 6.56 -4.85 -6.30
C GLN A 47 7.96 -5.46 -6.09
N TYR A 48 9.02 -4.72 -6.40
CA TYR A 48 10.38 -5.18 -6.09
C TYR A 48 10.55 -5.42 -4.59
N LEU A 49 10.15 -4.47 -3.74
CA LEU A 49 10.24 -4.61 -2.28
C LEU A 49 9.37 -5.76 -1.75
N ALA A 50 8.15 -5.90 -2.27
CA ALA A 50 7.24 -6.99 -1.92
C ALA A 50 7.76 -8.36 -2.35
N SER A 51 8.58 -8.44 -3.41
CA SER A 51 9.17 -9.68 -3.90
C SER A 51 10.39 -10.16 -3.10
N VAL A 52 11.00 -9.28 -2.30
CA VAL A 52 12.20 -9.58 -1.51
C VAL A 52 11.95 -9.70 0.00
N GLN A 53 10.69 -9.56 0.45
CA GLN A 53 10.30 -9.91 1.83
C GLN A 53 9.94 -11.39 1.91
N ASP A 54 10.29 -12.03 3.02
CA ASP A 54 10.16 -13.49 3.19
C ASP A 54 8.94 -13.88 4.06
N GLU A 55 8.35 -12.92 4.77
CA GLU A 55 7.32 -13.19 5.78
C GLU A 55 5.97 -13.61 5.17
N ARG A 56 5.57 -12.96 4.07
CA ARG A 56 4.28 -13.20 3.38
C ARG A 56 4.46 -13.24 1.86
N PRO A 57 5.18 -14.23 1.31
CA PRO A 57 5.65 -14.22 -0.08
C PRO A 57 4.52 -14.33 -1.13
N ASN A 58 3.34 -14.81 -0.73
CA ASN A 58 2.20 -15.01 -1.64
C ASN A 58 1.12 -13.94 -1.50
N LEU A 59 1.30 -12.94 -0.64
CA LEU A 59 0.31 -11.90 -0.43
C LEU A 59 0.23 -10.97 -1.66
N PRO A 60 -0.97 -10.67 -2.18
CA PRO A 60 -1.11 -9.91 -3.43
C PRO A 60 -0.97 -8.40 -3.18
N PHE A 61 0.26 -7.92 -3.06
CA PHE A 61 0.52 -6.50 -2.84
C PHE A 61 0.03 -5.61 -4.00
N THR A 62 -0.65 -4.51 -3.66
CA THR A 62 -1.07 -3.50 -4.64
C THR A 62 -0.71 -2.10 -4.18
N PHE A 63 -0.19 -1.28 -5.08
CA PHE A 63 0.20 0.10 -4.80
C PHE A 63 -0.71 1.06 -5.56
N THR A 64 -1.48 1.88 -4.84
CA THR A 64 -2.44 2.82 -5.43
C THR A 64 -2.06 4.25 -5.09
N ILE A 65 -1.99 5.13 -6.09
CA ILE A 65 -1.71 6.55 -5.86
C ILE A 65 -3.02 7.30 -5.71
N LEU A 66 -3.13 8.14 -4.66
CA LEU A 66 -4.27 9.00 -4.41
C LEU A 66 -3.85 10.47 -4.57
N ASP A 67 -4.70 11.26 -5.22
CA ASP A 67 -4.45 12.65 -5.55
C ASP A 67 -4.80 13.58 -4.39
N LYS A 68 -3.95 13.54 -3.36
CA LYS A 68 -4.09 14.33 -2.14
C LYS A 68 -2.78 15.01 -1.81
N ASP A 69 -2.83 16.27 -1.39
CA ASP A 69 -1.63 17.08 -1.16
C ASP A 69 -0.91 16.78 0.15
N GLU A 70 -1.52 15.97 1.02
CA GLU A 70 -0.93 15.50 2.26
C GLU A 70 0.31 14.61 2.01
N ILE A 71 1.33 14.76 2.85
CA ILE A 71 2.52 13.91 2.85
C ILE A 71 2.17 12.64 3.65
N ASN A 72 1.64 11.63 2.96
CA ASN A 72 1.23 10.39 3.61
C ASN A 72 1.31 9.17 2.69
N ALA A 73 1.46 8.01 3.30
CA ALA A 73 1.20 6.69 2.74
C ALA A 73 0.61 5.82 3.84
N PHE A 74 -0.20 4.83 3.49
CA PHE A 74 -0.75 3.91 4.48
C PHE A 74 -1.05 2.54 3.88
N ALA A 75 -0.91 1.53 4.72
CA ALA A 75 -1.33 0.17 4.44
C ALA A 75 -2.70 -0.17 5.05
N ILE A 76 -3.44 -1.05 4.37
CA ILE A 76 -4.61 -1.74 4.92
C ILE A 76 -4.41 -3.26 4.77
N PRO A 77 -5.23 -4.09 5.44
CA PRO A 77 -5.11 -5.55 5.36
C PRO A 77 -5.18 -6.09 3.93
N GLY A 78 -4.63 -7.27 3.70
CA GLY A 78 -4.71 -7.95 2.40
C GLY A 78 -3.72 -7.46 1.34
N GLY A 79 -2.72 -6.64 1.71
CA GLY A 79 -1.63 -6.24 0.82
C GLY A 79 -1.81 -4.90 0.12
N HIS A 80 -2.81 -4.09 0.49
CA HIS A 80 -3.05 -2.83 -0.22
C HIS A 80 -2.32 -1.66 0.45
N ILE A 81 -1.49 -0.97 -0.32
CA ILE A 81 -0.75 0.22 0.07
C ILE A 81 -1.22 1.40 -0.78
N PHE A 82 -1.50 2.52 -0.12
CA PHE A 82 -1.90 3.77 -0.74
C PHE A 82 -0.83 4.83 -0.53
N VAL A 83 -0.58 5.62 -1.57
CA VAL A 83 0.45 6.67 -1.56
C VAL A 83 -0.15 7.98 -2.04
N TYR A 84 0.02 9.05 -1.28
CA TYR A 84 -0.51 10.35 -1.68
C TYR A 84 0.44 11.10 -2.64
N THR A 85 -0.11 11.85 -3.59
CA THR A 85 0.69 12.69 -4.50
C THR A 85 1.51 13.74 -3.75
N GLY A 86 1.03 14.21 -2.59
CA GLY A 86 1.79 15.06 -1.66
C GLY A 86 3.11 14.45 -1.22
N LEU A 87 3.12 13.16 -0.83
CA LEU A 87 4.37 12.45 -0.52
C LEU A 87 5.28 12.39 -1.75
N LEU A 88 4.74 12.00 -2.91
CA LEU A 88 5.52 11.82 -4.14
C LEU A 88 6.18 13.11 -4.65
N ARG A 89 5.61 14.28 -4.34
CA ARG A 89 6.22 15.57 -4.68
C ARG A 89 7.32 16.02 -3.71
N ASN A 90 7.41 15.40 -2.54
CA ASN A 90 8.39 15.75 -1.49
C ASN A 90 9.56 14.75 -1.39
N ILE A 91 9.48 13.60 -2.06
CA ILE A 91 10.62 12.68 -2.16
C ILE A 91 11.63 13.20 -3.18
N GLU A 92 12.91 13.14 -2.83
CA GLU A 92 14.02 13.59 -3.68
C GLU A 92 14.74 12.42 -4.36
N SER A 93 14.49 11.19 -3.90
CA SER A 93 15.14 9.99 -4.44
C SER A 93 14.26 8.74 -4.41
N THR A 94 14.59 7.78 -5.27
CA THR A 94 13.98 6.44 -5.25
C THR A 94 14.18 5.74 -3.90
N SER A 95 15.29 6.01 -3.21
CA SER A 95 15.60 5.41 -1.91
C SER A 95 14.64 5.88 -0.80
N GLU A 96 14.22 7.14 -0.84
CA GLU A 96 13.22 7.65 0.11
C GLU A 96 11.84 7.03 -0.14
N LEU A 97 11.41 6.94 -1.40
CA LEU A 97 10.19 6.21 -1.76
C LEU A 97 10.26 4.76 -1.29
N ALA A 98 11.38 4.08 -1.55
CA ALA A 98 11.57 2.69 -1.14
C ALA A 98 11.51 2.53 0.39
N GLY A 99 12.08 3.48 1.15
CA GLY A 99 12.01 3.49 2.61
C GLY A 99 10.57 3.58 3.11
N VAL A 100 9.76 4.49 2.56
CA VAL A 100 8.34 4.62 2.94
C VAL A 100 7.55 3.37 2.54
N LEU A 101 7.72 2.86 1.32
CA LEU A 101 7.01 1.65 0.88
C LEU A 101 7.41 0.42 1.70
N ALA A 102 8.69 0.28 2.06
CA ALA A 102 9.15 -0.80 2.93
C ALA A 102 8.56 -0.71 4.34
N HIS A 103 8.41 0.50 4.87
CA HIS A 103 7.72 0.73 6.16
C HIS A 103 6.26 0.27 6.11
N GLU A 104 5.53 0.61 5.05
CA GLU A 104 4.14 0.18 4.86
C GLU A 104 4.01 -1.33 4.62
N ILE A 105 4.93 -1.94 3.88
CA ILE A 105 4.99 -3.40 3.72
C ILE A 105 5.18 -4.07 5.08
N ALA A 106 6.05 -3.53 5.94
CA ALA A 106 6.28 -4.06 7.28
C ALA A 106 5.02 -3.98 8.17
N HIS A 107 4.19 -2.94 8.03
CA HIS A 107 2.89 -2.90 8.72
C HIS A 107 1.98 -4.08 8.35
N ILE A 108 2.03 -4.54 7.09
CA ILE A 108 1.24 -5.67 6.59
C ILE A 108 1.83 -7.00 7.02
N THR A 109 3.15 -7.18 6.88
CA THR A 109 3.82 -8.45 7.23
C THR A 109 3.82 -8.72 8.73
N LEU A 110 3.79 -7.65 9.55
CA LEU A 110 3.71 -7.73 11.01
C LEU A 110 2.27 -7.61 11.55
N TYR A 111 1.25 -7.62 10.68
CA TYR A 111 -0.16 -7.61 11.05
C TYR A 111 -0.61 -6.41 11.89
N HIS A 112 0.03 -5.25 11.74
CA HIS A 112 -0.29 -4.06 12.53
C HIS A 112 -1.70 -3.49 12.23
N GLY A 113 -2.28 -3.79 11.07
CA GLY A 113 -3.61 -3.31 10.66
C GLY A 113 -4.80 -4.22 11.00
N VAL A 114 -4.58 -5.41 11.57
CA VAL A 114 -5.63 -6.40 11.93
C VAL A 114 -5.61 -6.82 13.41
N ASN A 115 -4.94 -6.03 14.26
CA ASN A 115 -4.88 -6.26 15.71
C ASN A 115 -6.01 -5.58 16.48
#